data_AF-A0A0A9YRL7-F1
#
_entry.id   AF-A0A0A9YRL7-F1
#
_cell.length_a   1.000
_cell.length_b   1.000
_cell.length_c   1.000
_cell.angle_alpha   90.00
_cell.angle_beta   90.00
_cell.angle_gamma   90.00
#
_symmetry.space_group_name_H-M   'P 1'
#
loop_
_entity.id
_entity.type
_entity.pdbx_description
1 polymer ?
#
loop_
_entity_poly.entity_id
_entity_poly.type
_entity_poly.pdbx_seq_one_letter_code
_entity_poly.pdbx_strand_id
1 'polypeptide(L)'
;CHPFEQTAVDYAGPIFIRASTLRNAPKIKAYICIFVCMATKAVHIELASDLSSECFIGALNRFIARRGLCKDIFCDNGTNFRGAHNESRDILQSLRSSYPR
;
A
#
# COMPACT_ATOMS: atom_id res chain seq x y z
N CYS A 1 14.32 2.73 -17.43
CA CYS A 1 13.64 2.37 -16.17
C CYS A 1 13.39 3.66 -15.41
N HIS A 2 12.13 3.96 -15.12
CA HIS A 2 11.79 5.11 -14.27
C HIS A 2 11.83 4.70 -12.80
N PRO A 3 12.19 5.61 -11.87
CA PRO A 3 12.09 5.33 -10.44
C PRO A 3 10.68 4.83 -10.09
N PHE A 4 10.61 3.80 -9.24
CA PHE A 4 9.37 3.15 -8.76
C PHE A 4 8.51 2.44 -9.82
N GLU A 5 8.94 2.36 -11.08
CA GLU A 5 8.24 1.59 -12.12
C GLU A 5 8.10 0.10 -11.73
N GLN A 6 9.16 -0.46 -11.16
CA GLN A 6 9.18 -1.78 -10.54
C GLN A 6 9.46 -1.62 -9.05
N THR A 7 8.52 -2.06 -8.22
CA THR A 7 8.54 -1.79 -6.78
C THR A 7 8.31 -3.07 -5.99
N ALA A 8 9.14 -3.36 -4.99
CA ALA A 8 8.82 -4.34 -3.96
C ALA A 8 8.02 -3.66 -2.85
N VAL A 9 7.11 -4.40 -2.22
CA VAL A 9 6.41 -3.94 -1.02
C VAL A 9 6.52 -4.98 0.09
N ASP A 10 6.72 -4.48 1.30
CA ASP A 10 6.74 -5.27 2.52
C ASP A 10 6.17 -4.48 3.70
N TYR A 11 5.79 -5.17 4.76
CA TYR A 11 5.33 -4.57 6.00
C TYR A 11 6.35 -4.75 7.11
N ALA A 12 6.67 -3.65 7.79
CA ALA A 12 7.39 -3.69 9.06
C ALA A 12 6.44 -3.35 10.20
N GLY A 13 6.46 -4.13 11.28
CA GLY A 13 5.67 -3.85 12.47
C GLY A 13 5.36 -5.10 13.28
N PRO A 14 4.75 -4.94 14.47
CA PRO A 14 3.98 -3.77 14.85
C PRO A 14 4.76 -2.67 15.57
N ILE A 15 4.39 -1.42 15.29
CA ILE A 15 4.83 -0.23 16.03
C ILE A 15 3.65 0.37 16.81
N PHE A 16 3.94 1.14 17.86
CA PHE A 16 2.92 1.87 18.62
C PHE A 16 3.03 3.37 18.34
N ILE A 17 1.95 3.95 17.82
CA ILE A 17 1.84 5.39 17.56
C ILE A 17 0.83 6.01 18.51
N ARG A 18 0.96 7.32 18.79
CA ARG A 18 -0.08 8.05 19.53
C ARG A 18 -1.26 8.32 18.59
N ALA A 19 -2.47 8.05 19.05
CA ALA A 19 -3.69 8.31 18.27
C ALA A 19 -3.91 9.81 17.99
N SER A 20 -3.33 10.69 18.81
CA SER A 20 -3.37 12.14 18.62
C SER A 20 -2.18 12.84 19.28
N THR A 21 -2.06 14.15 19.08
CA THR A 21 -1.03 15.00 19.69
C THR A 21 -1.30 15.33 21.16
N LEU A 22 -2.44 14.90 21.72
CA LEU A 22 -2.81 15.15 23.11
C LEU A 22 -1.83 14.47 24.09
N ARG A 23 -1.60 15.11 25.24
CA ARG A 23 -0.62 14.67 26.26
C ARG A 23 -0.82 13.21 26.70
N ASN A 24 -2.08 12.80 26.86
CA ASN A 24 -2.46 11.46 27.32
C ASN A 24 -3.15 10.64 26.21
N ALA A 25 -2.81 10.91 24.94
CA ALA A 25 -3.39 10.16 23.83
C ALA A 25 -3.08 8.66 23.95
N PRO A 26 -4.06 7.77 23.73
CA PRO A 26 -3.83 6.34 23.74
C PRO A 26 -2.84 5.96 22.64
N LYS A 27 -2.03 4.93 22.92
CA LYS A 27 -1.16 4.33 21.91
C LYS A 27 -1.96 3.29 21.13
N ILE A 28 -1.93 3.38 19.81
CA ILE A 28 -2.54 2.40 18.91
C ILE A 28 -1.45 1.65 18.16
N LYS A 29 -1.74 0.39 17.85
CA LYS A 29 -0.90 -0.46 17.02
C LYS A 29 -0.99 0.03 15.57
N ALA A 30 0.13 0.09 14.88
CA ALA A 30 0.21 0.40 13.47
C ALA A 30 1.35 -0.38 12.82
N TYR A 31 1.37 -0.39 11.50
CA TYR A 31 2.39 -1.02 10.67
C TYR A 31 2.93 -0.01 9.66
N ILE A 32 4.13 -0.28 9.19
CA ILE A 32 4.85 0.51 8.22
C ILE A 32 4.79 -0.25 6.90
N CYS A 33 4.12 0.31 5.90
CA CYS A 33 4.15 -0.21 4.54
C CYS A 33 5.36 0.39 3.82
N ILE A 34 6.28 -0.47 3.38
CA ILE A 34 7.57 -0.11 2.81
C ILE A 34 7.54 -0.44 1.32
N PHE A 35 7.64 0.59 0.48
CA PHE A 35 7.79 0.45 -0.96
C PHE A 35 9.25 0.68 -1.37
N VAL A 36 9.88 -0.31 -1.99
CA VAL A 36 11.28 -0.26 -2.41
C VAL A 36 11.36 -0.25 -3.92
N CYS A 37 11.96 0.78 -4.50
CA CYS A 37 12.23 0.82 -5.93
C CYS A 37 13.30 -0.21 -6.30
N MET A 38 13.00 -1.11 -7.23
CA MET A 38 13.94 -2.16 -7.65
C MET A 38 15.13 -1.62 -8.43
N ALA A 39 14.94 -0.52 -9.17
CA ALA A 39 15.97 0.11 -10.00
C ALA A 39 16.97 0.93 -9.17
N THR A 40 16.51 1.74 -8.21
CA THR A 40 17.36 2.69 -7.47
C THR A 40 17.59 2.32 -6.02
N LYS A 41 16.86 1.34 -5.48
CA LYS A 41 16.79 1.02 -4.04
C LYS A 41 16.24 2.15 -3.17
N ALA A 42 15.64 3.18 -3.77
CA ALA A 42 14.94 4.23 -3.03
C ALA A 42 13.73 3.64 -2.28
N VAL A 43 13.55 4.08 -1.03
CA VAL A 43 12.48 3.61 -0.15
C VAL A 43 11.43 4.71 0.02
N HIS A 44 10.17 4.34 -0.12
CA HIS A 44 9.01 5.16 0.21
C HIS A 44 8.21 4.47 1.32
N ILE A 45 7.87 5.22 2.36
CA ILE A 45 7.24 4.67 3.55
C ILE A 45 5.86 5.29 3.73
N GLU A 46 4.87 4.44 3.99
CA GLU A 46 3.51 4.84 4.33
C GLU A 46 3.07 4.15 5.62
N LEU A 47 2.26 4.85 6.42
CA LEU A 47 1.69 4.30 7.64
C LEU A 47 0.43 3.49 7.31
N ALA A 48 0.24 2.34 7.93
CA ALA A 48 -0.99 1.56 7.86
C ALA A 48 -1.50 1.26 9.27
N SER A 49 -2.80 1.43 9.50
CA SER A 49 -3.39 1.20 10.82
C SER A 49 -3.37 -0.28 11.20
N ASP A 50 -3.51 -1.17 10.22
CA ASP A 50 -3.46 -2.62 10.38
C ASP A 50 -2.90 -3.32 9.13
N LEU A 51 -2.95 -4.66 9.12
CA LEU A 51 -2.58 -5.52 7.99
C LEU A 51 -3.82 -5.96 7.18
N SER A 52 -4.85 -5.13 7.09
CA SER A 52 -6.00 -5.39 6.20
C SER A 52 -5.69 -4.96 4.76
N SER A 53 -6.45 -5.53 3.81
CA SER A 53 -6.40 -5.12 2.40
C SER A 53 -6.78 -3.64 2.21
N GLU A 54 -7.77 -3.14 2.97
CA GLU A 54 -8.22 -1.76 2.91
C GLU A 54 -7.11 -0.78 3.31
N CYS A 55 -6.43 -1.06 4.44
CA CYS A 55 -5.29 -0.26 4.87
C CYS A 55 -4.14 -0.30 3.84
N PHE A 56 -3.91 -1.44 3.20
CA PHE A 56 -2.92 -1.56 2.13
C PHE A 56 -3.30 -0.74 0.90
N ILE A 57 -4.54 -0.81 0.42
CA ILE A 57 -5.03 0.00 -0.72
C ILE A 57 -4.87 1.50 -0.40
N GLY A 58 -5.22 1.91 0.83
CA GLY A 58 -4.99 3.29 1.27
C GLY A 58 -3.52 3.71 1.21
N ALA A 59 -2.59 2.84 1.64
CA ALA A 59 -1.15 3.09 1.55
C ALA A 59 -0.67 3.13 0.09
N LEU A 60 -1.14 2.21 -0.75
CA LEU A 60 -0.82 2.15 -2.17
C LEU A 60 -1.28 3.41 -2.91
N ASN A 61 -2.50 3.90 -2.61
CA ASN A 61 -3.02 5.14 -3.19
C ASN A 61 -2.14 6.35 -2.84
N ARG A 62 -1.70 6.47 -1.56
CA ARG A 62 -0.78 7.54 -1.15
C ARG A 62 0.59 7.43 -1.82
N PHE A 63 1.10 6.20 -1.96
CA PHE A 63 2.34 5.94 -2.69
C PHE A 63 2.23 6.37 -4.16
N ILE A 64 1.21 5.91 -4.88
CA ILE A 64 0.98 6.24 -6.30
C ILE A 64 0.78 7.74 -6.48
N ALA A 65 0.01 8.39 -5.61
CA ALA A 65 -0.22 9.83 -5.68
C ALA A 65 1.09 10.65 -5.58
N ARG A 66 2.11 10.13 -4.86
CA ARG A 66 3.40 10.81 -4.69
C ARG A 66 4.50 10.34 -5.65
N ARG A 67 4.48 9.08 -6.09
CA ARG A 67 5.55 8.47 -6.90
C ARG A 67 5.15 8.17 -8.35
N GLY A 68 3.86 8.26 -8.66
CA GLY A 68 3.31 7.85 -9.95
C GLY A 68 2.90 6.37 -9.95
N LEU A 69 2.28 5.95 -11.06
CA LEU A 69 1.85 4.57 -11.25
C LEU A 69 3.07 3.66 -11.45
N CYS A 70 3.13 2.61 -10.63
CA CYS A 70 4.04 1.49 -10.86
C CYS A 70 3.47 0.57 -11.94
N LYS A 71 4.37 -0.07 -12.69
CA LYS A 71 4.03 -1.12 -13.65
C LYS A 71 3.91 -2.48 -12.96
N ASP A 72 4.90 -2.80 -12.13
CA ASP A 72 4.98 -4.08 -11.40
C ASP A 72 5.15 -3.82 -9.90
N ILE A 73 4.34 -4.52 -9.09
CA ILE A 73 4.50 -4.58 -7.63
C ILE A 73 4.82 -6.02 -7.23
N PHE A 74 5.95 -6.22 -6.54
CA PHE A 74 6.35 -7.49 -5.97
C PHE A 74 6.03 -7.49 -4.48
N CYS A 75 5.30 -8.50 -4.00
CA CYS A 75 4.92 -8.66 -2.59
C CYS A 75 5.06 -10.13 -2.18
N ASP A 76 4.98 -10.41 -0.89
CA ASP A 76 4.78 -11.78 -0.41
C ASP A 76 3.31 -12.23 -0.61
N ASN A 77 3.00 -13.46 -0.21
CA ASN A 77 1.65 -14.00 -0.33
C ASN A 77 0.71 -13.58 0.82
N GLY A 78 0.98 -12.43 1.45
CA GLY A 78 0.13 -11.83 2.47
C GLY A 78 -1.32 -11.69 2.01
N THR A 79 -2.25 -12.01 2.91
CA THR A 79 -3.70 -12.00 2.61
C THR A 79 -4.21 -10.60 2.30
N ASN A 80 -3.60 -9.57 2.88
CA ASN A 80 -3.80 -8.16 2.55
C ASN A 80 -3.50 -7.85 1.08
N PHE A 81 -2.37 -8.31 0.56
CA PHE A 81 -1.98 -8.10 -0.83
C PHE A 81 -2.90 -8.86 -1.79
N ARG A 82 -3.19 -10.13 -1.46
CA ARG A 82 -4.13 -10.95 -2.26
C ARG A 82 -5.53 -10.35 -2.29
N GLY A 83 -6.03 -9.87 -1.14
CA GLY A 83 -7.33 -9.24 -1.05
C GLY A 83 -7.40 -7.95 -1.88
N ALA A 84 -6.39 -7.08 -1.78
CA ALA A 84 -6.32 -5.85 -2.56
C ALA A 84 -6.21 -6.10 -4.07
N HIS A 85 -5.47 -7.13 -4.48
CA HIS A 85 -5.39 -7.55 -5.88
C HIS A 85 -6.76 -8.00 -6.41
N ASN A 86 -7.50 -8.80 -5.64
CA ASN A 86 -8.82 -9.26 -6.05
C ASN A 86 -9.81 -8.09 -6.16
N GLU A 87 -9.84 -7.20 -5.17
CA GLU A 87 -10.70 -6.02 -5.18
C GLU A 87 -10.42 -5.12 -6.40
N SER A 88 -9.15 -4.86 -6.69
CA SER A 88 -8.74 -4.07 -7.86
C SER A 88 -9.19 -4.75 -9.17
N ARG A 89 -9.07 -6.08 -9.25
CA ARG A 89 -9.49 -6.84 -10.44
C ARG A 89 -11.00 -6.78 -10.64
N ASP A 90 -11.77 -6.91 -9.57
CA ASP A 90 -13.24 -6.91 -9.62
C ASP A 90 -13.76 -5.53 -10.05
N ILE A 91 -13.15 -4.45 -9.54
CA ILE A 91 -13.42 -3.07 -10.00
C ILE A 91 -13.09 -2.91 -11.49
N LEU A 92 -11.94 -3.40 -11.95
CA LEU A 92 -11.58 -3.31 -13.37
C LEU A 92 -12.54 -4.09 -14.27
N GLN A 93 -13.01 -5.25 -13.80
CA GLN A 93 -13.98 -6.05 -14.54
C GLN A 93 -15.35 -5.36 -14.63
N SER A 94 -15.82 -4.76 -13.53
CA SER A 94 -17.09 -4.01 -13.54
C SER A 94 -17.02 -2.80 -14.45
N LEU A 95 -15.94 -2.00 -14.39
CA LEU A 95 -15.74 -0.84 -15.26
C LEU A 95 -15.71 -1.22 -16.75
N ARG A 96 -15.03 -2.32 -17.11
CA ARG A 96 -15.02 -2.85 -18.48
C ARG A 96 -16.40 -3.30 -18.95
N SER A 97 -17.20 -3.86 -18.04
CA SER A 97 -18.57 -4.27 -18.35
C SER A 97 -19.53 -3.08 -18.49
N SER A 98 -19.32 -2.00 -17.72
CA SER A 98 -20.16 -0.80 -17.76
C SER A 98 -19.89 0.09 -18.96
N TYR A 99 -18.65 0.08 -19.49
CA TYR A 99 -18.27 0.80 -20.70
C TYR A 99 -17.77 -0.19 -21.76
N PRO A 100 -18.68 -0.97 -22.38
CA PRO A 100 -18.31 -1.79 -23.52
C PRO A 100 -17.78 -0.87 -24.62
N ARG A 101 -16.59 -1.18 -25.15
CA ARG A 101 -16.01 -0.46 -26.28
C ARG A 101 -16.85 -0.62 -27.54
#